data_AF-A0AA41W105-F1
#
_entry.id   AF-A0AA41W105-F1
#
_cell.length_a   1.000
_cell.length_b   1.000
_cell.length_c   1.000
_cell.angle_alpha   90.00
_cell.angle_beta   90.00
_cell.angle_gamma   90.00
#
_symmetry.space_group_name_H-M   'P 1'
#
loop_
_entity.id
_entity.type
_entity.pdbx_description
1 polymer ?
#
loop_
_entity_poly.entity_id
_entity_poly.type
_entity_poly.pdbx_seq_one_letter_code
_entity_poly.pdbx_strand_id
1 'polypeptide(L)'
;MARQMRVIVSKKRTSSPSSASKSTCIREVRGRRVVVIGGSVGKKVKRLQKLVPGGKGLEPERLFLQTADYILHMKLKLDLLRALSNLYR
;
A
#
# COMPACT_ATOMS: atom_id res chain seq x y z
N MET A 1 -21.61 23.09 -61.27
CA MET A 1 -21.17 23.45 -59.91
C MET A 1 -21.33 22.22 -59.02
N ALA A 2 -20.37 21.28 -59.10
CA ALA A 2 -20.47 19.96 -58.46
C ALA A 2 -19.48 19.85 -57.30
N ARG A 3 -20.06 19.59 -56.13
CA ARG A 3 -19.44 19.44 -54.81
C ARG A 3 -18.66 18.12 -54.78
N GLN A 4 -17.33 18.16 -54.66
CA GLN A 4 -16.55 16.97 -54.29
C GLN A 4 -16.24 17.01 -52.79
N MET A 5 -16.80 16.04 -52.06
CA MET A 5 -16.47 15.75 -50.67
C MET A 5 -15.30 14.75 -50.65
N ARG A 6 -14.19 15.09 -50.00
CA ARG A 6 -13.11 14.13 -49.71
C ARG A 6 -13.52 13.26 -48.53
N VAL A 7 -13.74 11.98 -48.79
CA VAL A 7 -13.92 10.95 -47.76
C VAL A 7 -12.53 10.64 -47.20
N ILE A 8 -12.24 11.05 -45.97
CA ILE A 8 -11.03 10.64 -45.26
C ILE A 8 -11.31 9.26 -44.66
N VAL A 9 -10.76 8.22 -45.28
CA VAL A 9 -10.79 6.86 -44.74
C VAL A 9 -9.79 6.76 -43.60
N SER A 10 -10.28 6.73 -42.36
CA SER A 10 -9.46 6.55 -41.16
C SER A 10 -8.87 5.13 -41.12
N LYS A 11 -7.56 5.05 -41.26
CA LYS A 11 -6.75 3.83 -41.17
C LYS A 11 -6.86 3.21 -39.77
N LYS A 12 -7.66 2.15 -39.65
CA LYS A 12 -7.82 1.32 -38.45
C LYS A 12 -6.47 0.67 -38.11
N ARG A 13 -5.77 1.19 -37.10
CA ARG A 13 -4.57 0.52 -36.55
C ARG A 13 -5.02 -0.56 -35.57
N THR A 14 -4.51 -1.75 -35.82
CA THR A 14 -4.67 -2.98 -35.04
C THR A 14 -4.07 -2.84 -33.65
N SER A 15 -4.93 -3.02 -32.65
CA SER A 15 -4.71 -3.74 -31.38
C SER A 15 -3.31 -3.76 -30.74
N SER A 16 -3.21 -3.15 -29.55
CA SER A 16 -2.47 -3.69 -28.40
C SER A 16 -2.99 -3.05 -27.10
N PRO A 17 -3.80 -3.74 -26.27
CA PRO A 17 -4.03 -3.34 -24.89
C PRO A 17 -2.95 -3.97 -24.00
N SER A 18 -1.87 -3.24 -23.76
CA SER A 18 -0.81 -3.61 -22.82
C SER A 18 -1.30 -3.39 -21.37
N SER A 19 -1.91 -4.44 -20.81
CA SER A 19 -1.98 -4.80 -19.38
C SER A 19 -1.74 -3.68 -18.35
N ALA A 20 -2.77 -2.89 -18.07
CA ALA A 20 -2.92 -2.19 -16.79
C ALA A 20 -4.23 -2.67 -16.15
N SER A 21 -4.22 -3.91 -15.63
CA SER A 21 -5.33 -4.48 -14.86
C SER A 21 -5.42 -3.77 -13.51
N LYS A 22 -5.95 -2.55 -13.51
CA LYS A 22 -6.43 -1.86 -12.30
C LYS A 22 -7.74 -2.55 -11.90
N SER A 23 -7.62 -3.63 -11.13
CA SER A 23 -8.78 -4.27 -10.51
C SER A 23 -9.41 -3.27 -9.53
N THR A 24 -10.43 -2.57 -10.01
CA THR A 24 -11.27 -1.67 -9.20
C THR A 24 -12.61 -2.35 -9.10
N CYS A 25 -12.77 -3.29 -8.17
CA CYS A 25 -14.09 -3.81 -7.82
C CYS A 25 -14.77 -2.76 -6.91
N ILE A 26 -15.51 -1.84 -7.52
CA ILE A 26 -16.42 -0.96 -6.79
C ILE A 26 -17.67 -1.79 -6.47
N ARG A 27 -17.82 -2.22 -5.22
CA ARG A 27 -19.10 -2.70 -4.68
C ARG A 27 -19.74 -1.56 -3.91
N GLU A 28 -20.66 -0.85 -4.56
CA GLU A 28 -21.57 0.05 -3.84
C GLU A 28 -22.53 -0.80 -3.00
N VAL A 29 -22.38 -0.71 -1.68
CA VAL A 29 -23.39 -1.19 -0.73
C VAL A 29 -23.84 0.02 0.07
N ARG A 30 -25.09 0.40 -0.15
CA ARG A 30 -25.82 1.48 0.50
C ARG A 30 -25.65 1.40 2.03
N GLY A 31 -25.23 2.52 2.64
CA GLY A 31 -25.76 2.96 3.94
C GLY A 31 -25.08 2.53 5.23
N ARG A 32 -23.95 1.81 5.22
CA ARG A 32 -23.11 1.64 6.43
C ARG A 32 -21.65 1.48 6.04
N ARG A 33 -20.80 2.46 6.40
CA ARG A 33 -19.34 2.34 6.35
C ARG A 33 -18.89 1.31 7.38
N VAL A 34 -19.00 0.02 7.06
CA VAL A 34 -18.12 -0.97 7.67
C VAL A 34 -16.83 -0.91 6.87
N VAL A 35 -15.81 -0.25 7.43
CA VAL A 35 -14.47 -0.30 6.86
C VAL A 35 -13.93 -1.70 7.10
N VAL A 36 -14.24 -2.63 6.20
CA VAL A 36 -13.51 -3.89 6.13
C VAL A 36 -12.11 -3.50 5.64
N ILE A 37 -11.15 -3.34 6.56
CA ILE A 37 -9.74 -3.13 6.22
C ILE A 37 -9.15 -4.47 5.72
N GLY A 38 -9.75 -5.02 4.66
CA GLY A 38 -9.15 -6.00 3.78
C GLY A 38 -8.15 -5.31 2.86
N GLY A 39 -7.21 -4.56 3.44
CA GLY A 39 -6.09 -4.02 2.68
C GLY A 39 -5.21 -5.18 2.26
N SER A 40 -4.85 -5.25 0.97
CA SER A 40 -3.88 -6.25 0.49
C SER A 40 -2.65 -6.27 1.39
N VAL A 41 -2.05 -7.46 1.56
CA VAL A 41 -0.84 -7.64 2.39
C VAL A 41 0.23 -6.61 2.03
N GLY A 42 0.39 -6.27 0.75
CA GLY A 42 1.28 -5.22 0.29
C GLY A 42 1.02 -3.82 0.88
N LYS A 43 -0.24 -3.44 1.15
CA LYS A 43 -0.56 -2.16 1.84
C LYS A 43 -0.10 -2.19 3.30
N LYS A 44 -0.23 -3.34 3.98
CA LYS A 44 0.24 -3.54 5.36
C LYS A 44 1.78 -3.50 5.42
N VAL A 45 2.46 -4.19 4.49
CA VAL A 45 3.92 -4.17 4.36
C VAL A 45 4.41 -2.73 4.12
N LYS A 46 3.82 -1.99 3.17
CA LYS A 46 4.15 -0.57 2.94
C LYS A 46 3.95 0.31 4.17
N ARG A 47 2.94 0.02 4.99
CA ARG A 47 2.72 0.74 6.25
C ARG A 47 3.79 0.40 7.27
N LEU A 48 4.16 -0.87 7.38
CA LEU A 48 5.21 -1.34 8.28
C LEU A 48 6.58 -0.72 7.92
N GLN A 49 6.92 -0.65 6.63
CA GLN A 49 8.15 0.02 6.15
C GLN A 49 8.25 1.49 6.57
N LYS A 50 7.12 2.18 6.79
CA LYS A 50 7.09 3.57 7.27
C LYS A 50 7.23 3.68 8.78
N LEU A 51 6.81 2.65 9.52
CA LEU A 51 6.81 2.65 10.98
C LEU A 51 8.16 2.20 11.55
N VAL A 52 8.80 1.23 10.88
CA VAL A 52 10.06 0.66 11.33
C VAL A 52 11.20 1.58 10.92
N PRO A 53 12.06 2.04 11.85
CA PRO A 53 13.22 2.84 11.52
C PRO A 53 14.16 2.05 10.60
N GLY A 54 14.56 2.64 9.47
CA GLY A 54 15.35 1.96 8.44
C GLY A 54 14.56 0.98 7.56
N GLY A 55 13.24 0.84 7.77
CA GLY A 55 12.39 -0.10 7.05
C GLY A 55 12.01 0.28 5.62
N LYS A 56 12.32 1.51 5.18
CA LYS A 56 11.86 2.05 3.90
C LYS A 56 12.54 1.33 2.74
N GLY A 57 11.76 0.70 1.86
CA GLY A 57 12.29 -0.01 0.69
C GLY A 57 12.93 -1.37 1.01
N LEU A 58 12.82 -1.87 2.25
CA LEU A 58 13.29 -3.21 2.57
C LEU A 58 12.35 -4.29 2.04
N GLU A 59 12.96 -5.38 1.58
CA GLU A 59 12.26 -6.62 1.28
C GLU A 59 11.49 -7.12 2.52
N PRO A 60 10.29 -7.73 2.34
CA PRO A 60 9.41 -8.09 3.45
C PRO A 60 10.09 -8.96 4.51
N GLU A 61 10.95 -9.88 4.08
CA GLU A 61 11.62 -10.83 4.95
C GLU A 61 12.61 -10.15 5.91
N ARG A 62 13.44 -9.24 5.38
CA ARG A 62 14.33 -8.39 6.19
C ARG A 62 13.55 -7.39 7.03
N LEU A 63 12.47 -6.84 6.49
CA LEU A 63 11.61 -5.91 7.20
C LEU A 63 11.01 -6.57 8.46
N PHE A 64 10.54 -7.81 8.36
CA PHE A 64 9.97 -8.52 9.50
C PHE A 64 11.02 -8.85 10.57
N LEU A 65 12.22 -9.27 10.16
CA LEU A 65 13.32 -9.50 11.09
C LEU A 65 13.65 -8.21 11.87
N GLN A 66 13.87 -7.11 11.15
CA GLN A 66 14.15 -5.82 11.77
C GLN A 66 12.99 -5.29 12.63
N THR A 67 11.75 -5.63 12.25
CA THR A 67 10.57 -5.30 13.07
C THR A 67 10.61 -6.03 14.40
N ALA A 68 10.99 -7.31 14.42
CA ALA A 68 11.11 -8.09 15.65
C ALA A 68 12.15 -7.47 16.60
N ASP A 69 13.32 -7.13 16.07
CA ASP A 69 14.38 -6.46 16.82
C ASP A 69 13.91 -5.11 17.37
N TYR A 70 13.22 -4.32 16.54
CA TYR A 70 12.70 -3.03 16.95
C TYR A 70 11.66 -3.15 18.08
N ILE A 71 10.74 -4.12 17.99
CA ILE A 71 9.76 -4.38 19.06
C ILE A 71 10.48 -4.77 20.35
N LEU A 72 11.48 -5.65 20.27
CA LEU A 72 12.25 -6.07 21.43
C LEU A 72 12.96 -4.88 22.09
N HIS A 73 13.67 -4.06 21.30
CA HIS A 73 14.36 -2.88 21.80
C HIS A 73 13.39 -1.88 22.46
N MET A 74 12.19 -1.68 21.90
CA MET A 74 11.20 -0.79 22.49
C MET A 74 10.68 -1.31 23.82
N LYS A 75 10.41 -2.63 23.92
CA LYS A 75 9.97 -3.26 25.18
C LYS A 75 11.02 -3.10 26.27
N LEU A 76 12.28 -3.40 25.97
CA LEU A 76 13.39 -3.26 26.92
C LEU A 76 13.52 -1.82 27.44
N LYS A 77 13.40 -0.82 26.56
CA LYS A 77 13.41 0.60 26.97
C LYS A 77 12.25 0.94 27.91
N LEU A 78 11.05 0.44 27.62
CA LEU A 78 9.87 0.67 28.47
C LEU A 78 10.02 -0.02 29.82
N ASP A 79 10.53 -1.25 29.84
CA ASP A 79 10.74 -2.01 31.08
C ASP A 79 11.78 -1.32 31.96
N LEU A 80 12.88 -0.83 31.38
CA LEU A 80 13.88 -0.02 32.08
C LEU A 80 13.25 1.27 32.66
N LEU A 81 12.54 2.04 31.84
CA LEU A 81 11.92 3.29 32.29
C LEU A 81 10.88 3.04 33.38
N ARG A 82 10.13 1.93 33.30
CA ARG A 82 9.18 1.52 34.33
C ARG A 82 9.89 1.12 35.62
N ALA A 83 10.98 0.36 35.54
CA ALA A 83 11.77 -0.02 36.71
C ALA A 83 12.34 1.22 37.41
N LEU A 84 12.88 2.18 36.65
CA LEU A 84 13.35 3.45 37.20
C LEU A 84 12.21 4.26 37.82
N SER A 85 11.08 4.39 37.13
CA SER A 85 9.91 5.11 37.67
C SER A 85 9.38 4.48 38.96
N ASN A 86 9.46 3.17 39.11
CA ASN A 86 9.07 2.48 40.33
C ASN A 86 10.09 2.67 41.46
N LEU A 87 11.37 2.88 41.13
CA LEU A 87 12.43 3.13 42.11
C LEU A 87 12.35 4.55 42.69
N TYR A 88 11.96 5.53 41.88
CA TYR A 88 11.82 6.93 42.29
C TYR A 88 10.43 7.30 42.83
N ARG A 89 9.50 6.34 42.85
CA ARG A 89 8.15 6.51 43.40
C ARG A 89 8.09 5.97 44.83
#